data_AF-A0A1I3V6J6-F1
#
_entry.id   AF-A0A1I3V6J6-F1
#
_cell.length_a   1.000
_cell.length_b   1.000
_cell.length_c   1.000
_cell.angle_alpha   90.00
_cell.angle_beta   90.00
_cell.angle_gamma   90.00
#
_symmetry.space_group_name_H-M   'P 1'
#
loop_
_entity.id
_entity.type
_entity.pdbx_description
1 polymer ?
#
loop_
_entity_poly.entity_id
_entity_poly.type
_entity_poly.pdbx_seq_one_letter_code
_entity_poly.pdbx_strand_id
1 'polypeptide(L)'
;MRELTTPGILPLPPEGGEVAPRSGDGVGEGLSKSRSRRKPGITGRARDLRQRDNQAEAMLWLELKRRQLGGYKFTRQFPIGPYFADFACREKSLVVEIDGSQHADNAYDRRRDEFMRLAGYSTLRFWNHDVLKHRVSVCETILAALDGRLAEDVTAADLRFVYSPQANPPPIAGPGFGPLNQLLINEK
;
A
#
# COMPACT_ATOMS: atom_id res chain seq x y z
N MET A 1 -56.82 9.58 -45.05
CA MET A 1 -56.55 10.56 -43.98
C MET A 1 -55.25 10.11 -43.32
N ARG A 2 -54.07 10.70 -43.63
CA ARG A 2 -53.42 11.89 -43.00
C ARG A 2 -53.27 11.68 -41.47
N GLU A 3 -52.12 11.74 -40.78
CA GLU A 3 -50.78 12.39 -40.93
C GLU A 3 -49.71 11.57 -40.16
N LEU A 4 -48.47 11.35 -40.64
CA LEU A 4 -47.21 12.13 -40.54
C LEU A 4 -46.69 12.49 -39.13
N THR A 5 -45.57 11.87 -38.71
CA THR A 5 -44.46 12.52 -37.98
C THR A 5 -43.19 11.67 -38.02
N THR A 6 -42.08 12.33 -38.34
CA THR A 6 -40.76 11.84 -38.77
C THR A 6 -39.76 11.82 -37.60
N PRO A 7 -38.80 10.88 -37.52
CA PRO A 7 -37.68 10.95 -36.57
C PRO A 7 -36.52 11.84 -37.08
N GLY A 8 -36.03 12.73 -36.22
CA GLY A 8 -34.95 13.68 -36.50
C GLY A 8 -33.56 13.02 -36.56
N ILE A 9 -32.92 13.18 -37.71
CA ILE A 9 -31.52 12.83 -38.02
C ILE A 9 -30.67 14.10 -37.87
N LEU A 10 -29.56 14.02 -37.12
CA LEU A 10 -28.55 15.08 -37.04
C LEU A 10 -27.60 15.03 -38.26
N PRO A 11 -27.22 16.18 -38.85
CA PRO A 11 -26.48 16.25 -40.11
C PRO A 11 -24.96 16.12 -39.96
N LEU A 12 -24.34 15.45 -40.95
CA LEU A 12 -22.89 15.38 -41.17
C LEU A 12 -22.35 16.70 -41.78
N PRO A 13 -21.09 17.08 -41.50
CA PRO A 13 -20.44 18.22 -42.14
C PRO A 13 -20.06 17.93 -43.61
N PRO A 14 -19.98 18.98 -44.45
CA PRO A 14 -19.81 18.87 -45.91
C PRO A 14 -18.37 18.56 -46.36
N GLU A 15 -18.30 17.79 -47.45
CA GLU A 15 -17.12 17.57 -48.29
C GLU A 15 -16.92 18.67 -49.34
N GLY A 16 -15.64 18.93 -49.66
CA GLY A 16 -15.16 19.69 -50.83
C GLY A 16 -13.90 20.47 -50.47
N GLY A 17 -12.74 20.31 -51.09
CA GLY A 17 -12.34 19.45 -52.20
C GLY A 17 -10.84 19.61 -52.48
N GLU A 18 -10.31 18.70 -53.28
CA GLU A 18 -9.22 18.80 -54.26
C GLU A 18 -8.45 17.48 -54.35
N VAL A 19 -8.42 16.93 -55.56
CA VAL A 19 -7.71 15.70 -55.95
C VAL A 19 -6.51 16.08 -56.82
N ALA A 20 -5.34 15.47 -56.56
CA ALA A 20 -4.35 14.98 -57.54
C ALA A 20 -3.05 14.55 -56.81
N PRO A 21 -2.12 13.81 -57.45
CA PRO A 21 -2.26 12.46 -57.98
C PRO A 21 -1.29 11.48 -57.27
N ARG A 22 -1.42 10.19 -57.60
CA ARG A 22 -0.49 9.11 -57.21
C ARG A 22 0.93 9.35 -57.74
N SER A 23 1.94 9.07 -56.92
CA SER A 23 3.12 8.20 -57.22
C SER A 23 4.28 8.50 -56.27
N GLY A 24 5.02 7.45 -55.88
CA GLY A 24 6.41 7.59 -55.44
C GLY A 24 6.73 6.91 -54.13
N ASP A 25 7.32 5.71 -54.22
CA ASP A 25 8.14 5.12 -53.17
C ASP A 25 9.15 6.15 -52.66
N GLY A 26 9.08 6.48 -51.37
CA GLY A 26 9.94 7.46 -50.72
C GLY A 26 10.42 6.93 -49.38
N VAL A 27 11.60 6.32 -49.39
CA VAL A 27 12.42 6.09 -48.20
C VAL A 27 12.72 7.43 -47.52
N GLY A 28 12.44 7.53 -46.22
CA GLY A 28 12.68 8.74 -45.44
C GLY A 28 13.01 8.40 -43.99
N GLU A 29 14.31 8.28 -43.71
CA GLU A 29 14.84 8.25 -42.35
C GLU A 29 14.45 9.52 -41.60
N GLY A 30 13.77 9.36 -40.47
CA GLY A 30 13.37 10.44 -39.58
C GLY A 30 13.60 10.05 -38.12
N LEU A 31 14.86 10.10 -37.69
CA LEU A 31 15.30 9.94 -36.30
C LEU A 31 14.65 11.00 -35.38
N SER A 32 13.48 10.73 -34.80
CA SER A 32 13.02 11.47 -33.62
C SER A 32 13.68 10.87 -32.36
N LYS A 33 14.86 11.40 -32.04
CA LYS A 33 15.55 11.16 -30.76
C LYS A 33 14.74 11.79 -29.60
N SER A 34 13.73 11.09 -29.10
CA SER A 34 13.22 11.32 -27.73
C SER A 34 14.07 10.49 -26.75
N ARG A 35 15.30 10.95 -26.49
CA ARG A 35 16.18 10.33 -25.50
C ARG A 35 15.97 10.97 -24.12
N SER A 36 15.33 10.17 -23.26
CA SER A 36 15.52 10.02 -21.81
C SER A 36 15.61 11.27 -20.92
N ARG A 37 14.58 11.47 -20.09
CA ARG A 37 14.67 12.22 -18.83
C ARG A 37 14.51 11.34 -17.59
N ARG A 38 14.90 10.05 -17.66
CA ARG A 38 15.06 9.20 -16.47
C ARG A 38 16.53 9.14 -16.12
N LYS A 39 16.93 9.72 -14.97
CA LYS A 39 18.28 9.56 -14.42
C LYS A 39 18.55 8.06 -14.21
N PRO A 40 19.48 7.43 -14.96
CA PRO A 40 19.78 6.01 -14.81
C PRO A 40 20.54 5.83 -13.49
N GLY A 41 19.88 5.28 -12.47
CA GLY A 41 20.48 5.09 -11.14
C GLY A 41 19.45 5.11 -10.02
N ILE A 42 18.51 6.06 -10.06
CA ILE A 42 17.38 6.14 -9.11
C ILE A 42 16.41 4.97 -9.35
N THR A 43 16.22 4.57 -10.60
CA THR A 43 15.34 3.45 -10.98
C THR A 43 15.88 2.09 -10.57
N GLY A 44 17.20 1.91 -10.53
CA GLY A 44 17.86 0.66 -10.11
C GLY A 44 17.76 0.47 -8.60
N ARG A 45 18.22 1.44 -7.82
CA ARG A 45 18.13 1.41 -6.35
C ARG A 45 16.68 1.23 -5.87
N ALA A 46 15.73 1.94 -6.48
CA ALA A 46 14.31 1.79 -6.13
C ALA A 46 13.74 0.41 -6.49
N ARG A 47 14.25 -0.23 -7.55
CA ARG A 47 13.86 -1.60 -7.91
C ARG A 47 14.40 -2.61 -6.90
N ASP A 48 15.66 -2.46 -6.52
CA ASP A 48 16.32 -3.36 -5.57
C ASP A 48 15.68 -3.27 -4.17
N LEU A 49 15.31 -2.06 -3.74
CA LEU A 49 14.56 -1.87 -2.49
C LEU A 49 13.22 -2.61 -2.53
N ARG A 50 12.38 -2.37 -3.55
CA ARG A 50 11.11 -3.10 -3.71
C ARG A 50 11.28 -4.61 -3.79
N GLN A 51 12.37 -5.09 -4.41
CA GLN A 51 12.64 -6.52 -4.49
C GLN A 51 12.99 -7.09 -3.10
N ARG A 52 13.77 -6.36 -2.31
CA ARG A 52 14.09 -6.74 -0.93
C ARG A 52 12.86 -6.68 -0.02
N ASP A 53 12.04 -5.64 -0.13
CA ASP A 53 10.75 -5.52 0.57
C ASP A 53 9.90 -6.77 0.31
N ASN A 54 9.66 -7.07 -0.97
CA ASN A 54 8.89 -8.24 -1.39
C ASN A 54 9.48 -9.56 -0.88
N GLN A 55 10.81 -9.68 -0.85
CA GLN A 55 11.47 -10.89 -0.37
C GLN A 55 11.30 -11.06 1.14
N ALA A 56 11.49 -9.99 1.93
CA ALA A 56 11.29 -10.00 3.36
C ALA A 56 9.83 -10.36 3.72
N GLU A 57 8.86 -9.70 3.07
CA GLU A 57 7.44 -10.02 3.21
C GLU A 57 7.14 -11.48 2.89
N ALA A 58 7.64 -11.99 1.76
CA ALA A 58 7.40 -13.37 1.36
C ALA A 58 7.97 -14.37 2.39
N MET A 59 9.17 -14.10 2.91
CA MET A 59 9.81 -14.95 3.92
C MET A 59 9.07 -14.92 5.24
N LEU A 60 8.65 -13.75 5.73
CA LEU A 60 7.86 -13.67 6.96
C LEU A 60 6.49 -14.34 6.78
N TRP A 61 5.86 -14.17 5.62
CA TRP A 61 4.58 -14.81 5.34
C TRP A 61 4.65 -16.35 5.42
N LEU A 62 5.77 -16.96 5.05
CA LEU A 62 5.96 -18.41 5.20
C LEU A 62 5.89 -18.87 6.65
N GLU A 63 6.30 -18.04 7.60
CA GLU A 63 6.24 -18.33 9.04
C GLU A 63 4.85 -18.01 9.63
N LEU A 64 4.17 -16.98 9.11
CA LEU A 64 2.87 -16.53 9.64
C LEU A 64 1.67 -17.30 9.06
N LYS A 65 1.76 -17.80 7.83
CA LYS A 65 0.62 -18.46 7.17
C LYS A 65 0.19 -19.72 7.90
N ARG A 66 -1.08 -20.12 7.69
CA ARG A 66 -1.66 -21.38 8.19
C ARG A 66 -1.50 -21.57 9.71
N ARG A 67 -1.50 -20.49 10.49
CA ARG A 67 -1.40 -20.54 11.95
C ARG A 67 -0.09 -21.18 12.46
N GLN A 68 0.98 -21.14 11.67
CA GLN A 68 2.27 -21.72 12.04
C GLN A 68 2.93 -21.01 13.21
N LEU A 69 2.74 -19.69 13.34
CA LEU A 69 3.25 -18.92 14.48
C LEU A 69 2.24 -18.93 15.64
N GLY A 70 2.47 -19.81 16.62
CA GLY A 70 1.70 -19.85 17.89
C GLY A 70 0.20 -20.15 17.75
N GLY A 71 -0.27 -20.65 16.61
CA GLY A 71 -1.69 -20.90 16.35
C GLY A 71 -2.48 -19.67 15.88
N TYR A 72 -1.85 -18.49 15.81
CA TYR A 72 -2.51 -17.23 15.49
C TYR A 72 -2.78 -17.06 13.99
N LYS A 73 -3.93 -16.48 13.64
CA LYS A 73 -4.30 -16.23 12.24
C LYS A 73 -3.82 -14.86 11.78
N PHE A 74 -2.97 -14.87 10.76
CA PHE A 74 -2.54 -13.66 10.05
C PHE A 74 -3.19 -13.52 8.68
N THR A 75 -3.49 -12.28 8.31
CA THR A 75 -3.92 -11.88 6.96
C THR A 75 -2.87 -10.95 6.38
N ARG A 76 -2.45 -11.18 5.13
CA ARG A 76 -1.49 -10.33 4.42
C ARG A 76 -2.21 -9.17 3.72
N GLN A 77 -1.57 -8.00 3.62
CA GLN A 77 -2.09 -6.79 2.95
C GLN A 77 -3.50 -6.42 3.42
N PHE A 78 -3.67 -6.34 4.74
CA PHE A 78 -4.96 -6.12 5.37
C PHE A 78 -5.36 -4.64 5.34
N PRO A 79 -6.52 -4.28 4.77
CA PRO A 79 -6.98 -2.90 4.76
C PRO A 79 -7.48 -2.46 6.14
N ILE A 80 -7.01 -1.31 6.60
CA ILE A 80 -7.46 -0.65 7.83
C ILE A 80 -7.72 0.82 7.46
N GLY A 81 -9.00 1.14 7.19
CA GLY A 81 -9.39 2.44 6.67
C GLY A 81 -8.65 2.79 5.37
N PRO A 82 -7.96 3.94 5.29
CA PRO A 82 -7.23 4.36 4.09
C PRO A 82 -5.85 3.69 3.94
N TYR A 83 -5.41 2.92 4.94
CA TYR A 83 -4.08 2.31 4.97
C TYR A 83 -4.14 0.80 4.78
N PHE A 84 -3.02 0.22 4.38
CA PHE A 84 -2.81 -1.22 4.31
C PHE A 84 -1.69 -1.61 5.27
N ALA A 85 -1.93 -2.68 6.02
CA ALA A 85 -0.95 -3.34 6.87
C ALA A 85 -0.35 -4.55 6.12
N ASP A 86 0.96 -4.76 6.19
CA ASP A 86 1.60 -5.90 5.50
C ASP A 86 1.08 -7.22 6.05
N PHE A 87 0.95 -7.31 7.38
CA PHE A 87 0.28 -8.41 8.06
C PHE A 87 -0.59 -7.91 9.22
N ALA A 88 -1.72 -8.58 9.44
CA ALA A 88 -2.57 -8.31 10.59
C ALA A 88 -3.07 -9.60 11.24
N CYS A 89 -2.94 -9.68 12.57
CA CYS A 89 -3.64 -10.63 13.41
C CYS A 89 -4.87 -9.95 14.01
N ARG A 90 -6.04 -10.27 13.49
CA ARG A 90 -7.32 -9.66 13.91
C ARG A 90 -7.75 -10.12 15.30
N GLU A 91 -7.39 -11.35 15.68
CA GLU A 91 -7.74 -11.95 16.96
C GLU A 91 -7.03 -11.25 18.14
N LYS A 92 -5.87 -10.63 17.89
CA LYS A 92 -5.03 -9.94 18.87
C LYS A 92 -4.84 -8.45 18.58
N SER A 93 -5.50 -7.94 17.54
CA SER A 93 -5.39 -6.54 17.11
C SER A 93 -3.94 -6.08 16.96
N LEU A 94 -3.13 -6.94 16.32
CA LEU A 94 -1.71 -6.68 16.06
C LEU A 94 -1.48 -6.54 14.55
N VAL A 95 -0.84 -5.46 14.16
CA VAL A 95 -0.31 -5.20 12.82
C VAL A 95 1.20 -5.41 12.84
N VAL A 96 1.72 -6.08 11.81
CA VAL A 96 3.15 -6.22 11.57
C VAL A 96 3.49 -5.60 10.23
N GLU A 97 4.50 -4.73 10.23
CA GLU A 97 4.95 -3.98 9.06
C GLU A 97 6.43 -4.23 8.81
N ILE A 98 6.80 -4.30 7.54
CA ILE A 98 8.18 -4.45 7.12
C ILE A 98 8.58 -3.19 6.37
N ASP A 99 9.50 -2.43 6.95
CA ASP A 99 9.99 -1.19 6.35
C ASP A 99 11.36 -1.40 5.68
N GLY A 100 11.48 -0.83 4.49
CA GLY A 100 12.72 -0.79 3.70
C GLY A 100 13.42 0.56 3.74
N SER A 101 12.84 1.58 4.38
CA SER A 101 13.33 2.95 4.35
C SER A 101 13.65 3.50 5.73
N GLN A 102 14.78 4.21 5.84
CA GLN A 102 15.22 4.88 7.07
C GLN A 102 14.46 6.17 7.38
N HIS A 103 13.41 6.51 6.63
CA HIS A 103 12.70 7.78 6.81
C HIS A 103 11.51 7.62 7.75
N ALA A 104 11.82 7.33 9.01
CA ALA A 104 10.90 7.28 10.13
C ALA A 104 10.36 8.67 10.55
N ASP A 105 10.51 9.72 9.74
CA ASP A 105 10.21 11.10 10.16
C ASP A 105 9.32 11.87 9.17
N ASN A 106 8.47 11.15 8.44
CA ASN A 106 7.43 11.78 7.64
C ASN A 106 6.17 11.98 8.49
N ALA A 107 5.56 13.16 8.41
CA ALA A 107 4.26 13.47 9.03
C ALA A 107 3.15 12.48 8.61
N TYR A 108 3.34 11.77 7.49
CA TYR A 108 2.50 10.68 7.03
C TYR A 108 2.54 9.46 7.96
N ASP A 109 3.72 9.04 8.40
CA ASP A 109 3.87 7.85 9.27
C ASP A 109 3.26 8.10 10.64
N ARG A 110 3.43 9.31 11.21
CA ARG A 110 2.78 9.66 12.48
C ARG A 110 1.26 9.59 12.41
N ARG A 111 0.66 10.10 11.33
CA ARG A 111 -0.80 9.99 11.11
C ARG A 111 -1.25 8.55 10.90
N ARG A 112 -0.43 7.74 10.24
CA ARG A 112 -0.72 6.32 10.04
C ARG A 112 -0.68 5.57 11.37
N ASP A 113 0.37 5.75 12.17
CA ASP A 113 0.51 5.13 13.49
C ASP A 113 -0.66 5.53 14.41
N GLU A 114 -1.00 6.83 14.44
CA GLU A 114 -2.13 7.33 15.22
C GLU A 114 -3.45 6.74 14.76
N PHE A 115 -3.67 6.67 13.44
CA PHE A 115 -4.87 6.05 12.88
C PHE A 115 -4.97 4.56 13.24
N MET A 116 -3.88 3.79 13.11
CA MET A 116 -3.85 2.38 13.49
C MET A 116 -4.16 2.20 14.97
N ARG A 117 -3.58 3.05 15.81
CA ARG A 117 -3.82 3.06 17.26
C ARG A 117 -5.29 3.34 17.58
N LEU A 118 -5.89 4.36 16.96
CA LEU A 118 -7.32 4.68 17.10
C LEU A 118 -8.24 3.59 16.54
N ALA A 119 -7.80 2.86 15.53
CA ALA A 119 -8.49 1.68 15.03
C ALA A 119 -8.35 0.46 15.96
N GLY A 120 -7.64 0.58 17.09
CA GLY A 120 -7.45 -0.48 18.09
C GLY A 120 -6.30 -1.43 17.78
N TYR A 121 -5.43 -1.11 16.83
CA TYR A 121 -4.30 -1.96 16.46
C TYR A 121 -3.01 -1.50 17.12
N SER A 122 -2.28 -2.45 17.72
CA SER A 122 -0.86 -2.27 18.03
C SER A 122 -0.05 -2.51 16.76
N THR A 123 1.02 -1.74 16.54
CA THR A 123 1.86 -1.81 15.33
C THR A 123 3.27 -2.23 15.69
N LEU A 124 3.76 -3.30 15.06
CA LEU A 124 5.12 -3.81 15.20
C LEU A 124 5.84 -3.70 13.86
N ARG A 125 6.87 -2.84 13.79
CA ARG A 125 7.64 -2.58 12.58
C ARG A 125 9.03 -3.17 12.67
N PHE A 126 9.39 -3.94 11.66
CA PHE A 126 10.71 -4.53 11.48
C PHE A 126 11.38 -3.98 10.24
N TRP A 127 12.71 -3.99 10.22
CA TRP A 127 13.44 -3.71 9.00
C TRP A 127 13.53 -4.96 8.13
N ASN A 128 13.55 -4.77 6.81
CA ASN A 128 13.79 -5.86 5.86
C ASN A 128 14.99 -6.75 6.22
N HIS A 129 16.09 -6.13 6.64
CA HIS A 129 17.32 -6.85 6.90
C HIS A 129 17.18 -7.83 8.07
N ASP A 130 16.41 -7.48 9.10
CA ASP A 130 16.15 -8.34 10.25
C ASP A 130 15.23 -9.50 9.89
N VAL A 131 14.21 -9.25 9.07
CA VAL A 131 13.34 -10.33 8.57
C VAL A 131 14.13 -11.34 7.73
N LEU A 132 15.10 -10.87 6.95
CA LEU A 132 15.93 -11.74 6.10
C LEU A 132 17.02 -12.48 6.89
N LYS A 133 17.66 -11.83 7.87
CA LYS A 133 18.84 -12.37 8.58
C LYS A 133 18.52 -12.95 9.96
N HIS A 134 17.55 -12.39 10.65
CA HIS A 134 17.22 -12.65 12.06
C HIS A 134 15.75 -13.10 12.23
N ARG A 135 15.22 -13.85 11.25
CA ARG A 135 13.80 -14.25 11.19
C ARG A 135 13.28 -14.93 12.44
N VAL A 136 14.10 -15.75 13.10
CA VAL A 136 13.72 -16.43 14.35
C VAL A 136 13.40 -15.40 15.43
N SER A 137 14.30 -14.43 15.65
CA SER A 137 14.10 -13.35 16.63
C SER A 137 12.91 -12.45 16.29
N VAL A 138 12.67 -12.19 15.00
CA VAL A 138 11.46 -11.50 14.53
C VAL A 138 10.19 -12.26 14.94
N CYS A 139 10.14 -13.57 14.67
CA CYS A 139 9.01 -14.42 15.05
C CYS A 139 8.80 -14.49 16.57
N GLU A 140 9.87 -14.59 17.34
CA GLU A 140 9.81 -14.57 18.81
C GLU A 140 9.25 -13.25 19.35
N THR A 141 9.67 -12.12 18.75
CA THR A 141 9.17 -10.80 19.11
C THR A 141 7.68 -10.66 18.77
N ILE A 142 7.26 -11.14 17.59
CA ILE A 142 5.84 -11.17 17.22
C ILE A 142 5.04 -12.01 18.21
N LEU A 143 5.54 -13.18 18.60
CA LEU A 143 4.89 -14.02 19.61
C LEU A 143 4.79 -13.33 20.97
N ALA A 144 5.86 -12.66 21.42
CA ALA A 144 5.84 -11.90 22.66
C ALA A 144 4.77 -10.79 22.62
N ALA A 145 4.62 -10.09 21.49
CA ALA A 145 3.57 -9.11 21.29
C ALA A 145 2.16 -9.73 21.34
N LEU A 146 1.94 -10.86 20.65
CA LEU A 146 0.64 -11.57 20.61
C LEU A 146 0.22 -12.10 21.99
N ASP A 147 1.20 -12.48 22.81
CA ASP A 147 1.00 -12.95 24.17
C ASP A 147 0.87 -11.80 25.19
N GLY A 148 0.91 -10.55 24.73
CA GLY A 148 0.76 -9.37 25.60
C GLY A 148 1.97 -9.08 26.48
N ARG A 149 3.14 -9.64 26.14
CA ARG A 149 4.39 -9.39 26.87
C ARG A 149 5.04 -8.05 26.51
N LEU A 150 4.56 -7.39 25.46
CA LEU A 150 4.88 -6.01 25.13
C LEU A 150 3.66 -5.14 25.44
N ALA A 151 3.77 -4.28 26.45
CA ALA A 151 2.65 -3.46 26.96
C ALA A 151 2.96 -1.95 26.95
N GLU A 152 4.10 -1.55 26.37
CA GLU A 152 4.56 -0.17 26.28
C GLU A 152 5.13 0.08 24.89
N ASP A 153 5.21 1.35 24.48
CA ASP A 153 5.88 1.72 23.24
C ASP A 153 7.38 1.40 23.36
N VAL A 154 7.92 0.70 22.37
CA VAL A 154 9.34 0.33 22.33
C VAL A 154 9.96 0.87 21.05
N THR A 155 11.02 1.66 21.18
CA THR A 155 11.85 2.08 20.04
C THR A 155 13.26 1.56 20.26
N ALA A 156 13.66 0.57 19.46
CA ALA A 156 15.01 0.06 19.36
C ALA A 156 15.60 0.38 17.97
N ALA A 157 16.89 0.12 17.77
CA ALA A 157 17.58 0.44 16.52
C ALA A 157 17.01 -0.32 15.30
N ASP A 158 16.43 -1.48 15.54
CA ASP A 158 15.97 -2.51 14.60
C ASP A 158 14.47 -2.80 14.70
N LEU A 159 13.80 -2.26 15.72
CA LEU A 159 12.39 -2.53 16.02
C LEU A 159 11.67 -1.28 16.50
N ARG A 160 10.48 -1.04 15.96
CA ARG A 160 9.54 -0.08 16.54
C ARG A 160 8.24 -0.77 16.86
N PHE A 161 7.84 -0.70 18.13
CA PHE A 161 6.54 -1.16 18.60
C PHE A 161 5.75 0.03 19.12
N VAL A 162 4.56 0.23 18.56
CA VAL A 162 3.57 1.20 19.01
C VAL A 162 2.41 0.42 19.60
N TYR A 163 2.25 0.52 20.91
CA TYR A 163 1.23 -0.18 21.66
C TYR A 163 -0.12 0.54 21.56
N SER A 164 -1.19 -0.23 21.36
CA SER A 164 -2.56 0.26 21.53
C SER A 164 -3.26 -0.50 22.66
N PRO A 165 -3.70 0.19 23.73
CA PRO A 165 -4.41 -0.45 24.84
C PRO A 165 -5.84 -0.88 24.47
N GLN A 166 -6.37 -0.39 23.33
CA GLN A 166 -7.72 -0.72 22.88
C GLN A 166 -7.70 -1.97 22.01
N ALA A 167 -7.60 -3.15 22.62
CA ALA A 167 -7.52 -4.43 21.91
C ALA A 167 -8.80 -4.82 21.13
N ASN A 168 -9.86 -4.01 21.16
CA ASN A 168 -11.14 -4.29 20.53
C ASN A 168 -11.38 -3.31 19.36
N PRO A 169 -10.92 -3.64 18.14
CA PRO A 169 -11.11 -2.79 16.99
C PRO A 169 -12.62 -2.66 16.76
N PRO A 170 -13.17 -1.45 16.59
CA PRO A 170 -14.56 -1.30 16.18
C PRO A 170 -14.78 -2.13 14.91
N PRO A 171 -15.96 -2.74 14.72
CA PRO A 171 -16.22 -3.54 13.53
C PRO A 171 -15.92 -2.68 12.31
N ILE A 172 -14.88 -3.07 11.55
CA ILE A 172 -14.50 -2.42 10.29
C ILE A 172 -15.63 -2.76 9.32
N ALA A 173 -16.70 -1.96 9.36
CA ALA A 173 -17.78 -2.03 8.40
C ALA A 173 -17.18 -1.70 7.03
N GLY A 174 -17.63 -2.42 6.01
CA GLY A 174 -17.19 -2.27 4.63
C GLY A 174 -17.41 -0.85 4.07
N PRO A 175 -17.33 -0.68 2.74
CA PRO A 175 -17.23 0.64 2.10
C PRO A 175 -18.40 1.53 2.53
N GLY A 176 -18.13 2.47 3.44
CA GLY A 176 -19.17 3.21 4.15
C GLY A 176 -18.79 3.77 5.53
N PHE A 177 -17.61 3.48 6.08
CA PHE A 177 -17.14 4.18 7.28
C PHE A 177 -17.01 5.69 6.99
N GLY A 178 -17.97 6.46 7.47
CA GLY A 178 -17.89 7.91 7.59
C GLY A 178 -16.61 8.31 8.35
N PRO A 179 -16.09 9.52 8.10
CA PRO A 179 -14.68 9.76 8.30
C PRO A 179 -14.34 9.82 9.79
N LEU A 180 -13.34 9.02 10.18
CA LEU A 180 -12.58 9.23 11.43
C LEU A 180 -11.87 10.60 11.46
N ASN A 181 -12.00 11.43 10.42
CA ASN A 181 -11.54 12.83 10.38
C ASN A 181 -12.19 13.73 11.43
N GLN A 182 -13.28 13.34 12.09
CA GLN A 182 -13.95 14.26 13.01
C GLN A 182 -13.32 14.34 14.41
N LEU A 183 -12.35 13.47 14.73
CA LEU A 183 -11.61 13.50 16.00
C LEU A 183 -10.20 14.09 15.90
N LEU A 184 -9.72 14.41 14.68
CA LEU A 184 -8.39 14.98 14.43
C LEU A 184 -8.39 16.51 14.21
N ILE A 185 -9.54 17.19 14.37
CA ILE A 185 -9.69 18.63 14.06
C ILE A 185 -9.95 19.50 15.30
N ASN A 186 -10.26 18.93 16.47
CA ASN A 186 -10.59 19.71 17.67
C ASN A 186 -9.58 19.51 18.82
N GLU A 187 -8.31 19.82 18.60
CA GLU A 187 -7.41 20.26 19.68
C GLU A 187 -6.55 21.43 19.15
N LYS A 188 -7.10 22.63 19.27
CA LYS A 188 -6.37 23.91 19.34
C LYS A 188 -6.96 24.74 20.46
#